data_AF-A0A944CPA4-F1
#
_entry.id   AF-A0A944CPA4-F1
#
_cell.length_a   1.000
_cell.length_b   1.000
_cell.length_c   1.000
_cell.angle_alpha   90.00
_cell.angle_beta   90.00
_cell.angle_gamma   90.00
#
_symmetry.space_group_name_H-M   'P 1'
#
loop_
_entity.id
_entity.type
_entity.pdbx_description
1 polymer ?
#
loop_
_entity_poly.entity_id
_entity_poly.type
_entity_poly.pdbx_seq_one_letter_code
_entity_poly.pdbx_strand_id
1 'polypeptide(L)'
;MIWWKYNNGKRKGMDMGKKILLLIVCCIPIITACTDTETVDKLKDEKETLTLDLTENKEEIERLKEKIAGLEKQIETNEIENDLFPQLSNLSKDFVKAHTTGNKETLQTLLSDELILEERDKKLFIKDNEDVEWLLYSADGQLENWVIQGFHYDRENNTYTVHIREFFSDADGEPVSPPTFLNLKFKLYNDEWKVDGLEFDV
;
A
#
# COMPACT_ATOMS: atom_id res chain seq x y z
N MET A 1 86.65 -93.29 9.35
CA MET A 1 85.90 -93.59 8.11
C MET A 1 84.46 -93.13 8.33
N ILE A 2 83.95 -92.16 7.53
CA ILE A 2 82.52 -91.92 7.19
C ILE A 2 81.63 -91.42 8.37
N TRP A 3 80.76 -90.40 8.33
CA TRP A 3 80.29 -89.41 7.33
C TRP A 3 79.50 -88.29 8.06
N TRP A 4 79.31 -87.17 7.34
CA TRP A 4 78.45 -86.02 7.62
C TRP A 4 76.94 -86.32 7.71
N LYS A 5 76.17 -85.45 8.40
CA LYS A 5 74.85 -84.98 7.91
C LYS A 5 74.44 -83.62 8.46
N TYR A 6 74.35 -82.65 7.54
CA TYR A 6 73.87 -81.28 7.68
C TYR A 6 72.34 -81.25 7.59
N ASN A 7 71.65 -80.42 8.38
CA ASN A 7 70.19 -80.24 8.29
C ASN A 7 69.84 -78.76 8.07
N ASN A 8 69.16 -78.48 6.96
CA ASN A 8 68.78 -77.15 6.49
C ASN A 8 67.37 -76.77 6.99
N GLY A 9 67.27 -75.67 7.74
CA GLY A 9 66.00 -75.06 8.14
C GLY A 9 65.49 -74.03 7.11
N LYS A 10 64.35 -74.31 6.49
CA LYS A 10 63.60 -73.42 5.58
C LYS A 10 63.05 -72.20 6.33
N ARG A 11 63.37 -70.98 5.89
CA ARG A 11 62.64 -69.75 6.26
C ARG A 11 61.42 -69.58 5.34
N LYS A 12 60.23 -69.42 5.93
CA LYS A 12 58.98 -69.04 5.25
C LYS A 12 59.06 -67.58 4.82
N GLY A 13 58.88 -67.33 3.53
CA GLY A 13 58.72 -65.97 2.97
C GLY A 13 57.44 -65.34 3.48
N MET A 14 57.58 -64.15 4.08
CA MET A 14 56.47 -63.33 4.56
C MET A 14 56.04 -62.39 3.43
N ASP A 15 54.78 -62.54 3.05
CA ASP A 15 54.09 -61.84 1.97
C ASP A 15 54.02 -60.32 2.22
N MET A 16 54.58 -59.53 1.30
CA MET A 16 54.89 -58.10 1.47
C MET A 16 53.68 -57.19 1.20
N GLY A 17 52.57 -57.73 0.68
CA GLY A 17 51.37 -56.96 0.29
C GLY A 17 50.42 -56.57 1.44
N LYS A 18 50.47 -57.24 2.59
CA LYS A 18 49.52 -56.98 3.71
C LYS A 18 49.99 -55.92 4.71
N LYS A 19 51.27 -55.51 4.67
CA LYS A 19 51.82 -54.52 5.62
C LYS A 19 51.63 -53.07 5.18
N ILE A 20 51.46 -52.83 3.88
CA ILE A 20 51.27 -51.46 3.34
C ILE A 20 49.82 -51.00 3.57
N LEU A 21 48.84 -51.90 3.50
CA LEU A 21 47.43 -51.55 3.71
C LEU A 21 47.09 -51.19 5.18
N LEU A 22 47.85 -51.73 6.14
CA LEU A 22 47.67 -51.46 7.58
C LEU A 22 48.31 -50.13 8.03
N LEU A 23 49.23 -49.56 7.24
CA LEU A 23 49.90 -48.30 7.54
C LEU A 23 49.11 -47.07 7.08
N ILE A 24 48.27 -47.21 6.04
CA ILE A 24 47.44 -46.10 5.54
C ILE A 24 46.23 -45.84 6.45
N VAL A 25 45.70 -46.87 7.12
CA VAL A 25 44.53 -46.74 8.02
C VAL A 25 44.87 -46.07 9.36
N CYS A 26 46.14 -46.10 9.80
CA CYS A 26 46.57 -45.44 11.04
C CYS A 26 46.95 -43.96 10.89
N CYS A 27 47.09 -43.43 9.67
CA CYS A 27 47.42 -42.02 9.45
C CYS A 27 46.18 -41.11 9.29
N ILE A 28 45.01 -41.68 9.00
CA ILE A 28 43.77 -40.92 8.82
C ILE A 28 43.27 -40.30 10.15
N PRO A 29 43.37 -40.94 11.33
CA PRO A 29 42.92 -40.34 12.59
C PRO A 29 43.80 -39.20 13.13
N ILE A 30 45.04 -39.06 12.64
CA ILE A 30 45.99 -38.05 13.14
C ILE A 30 45.80 -36.70 12.42
N ILE A 31 45.34 -36.71 11.16
CA ILE A 31 45.03 -35.47 10.43
C ILE A 31 43.79 -34.77 11.00
N THR A 32 42.85 -35.53 11.58
CA THR A 32 41.67 -34.99 12.29
C THR A 32 41.96 -34.42 13.68
N ALA A 33 43.16 -34.65 14.24
CA ALA A 33 43.55 -34.16 15.57
C ALA A 33 44.41 -32.87 15.53
N CYS A 34 44.75 -32.37 14.34
CA CYS A 34 45.48 -31.12 14.11
C CYS A 34 44.66 -30.08 13.32
N THR A 35 43.33 -30.17 13.32
CA THR A 35 42.52 -28.98 13.03
C THR A 35 42.65 -28.03 14.21
N ASP A 36 43.41 -26.94 14.03
CA ASP A 36 43.59 -25.87 15.00
C ASP A 36 42.22 -25.47 15.56
N THR A 37 42.02 -25.64 16.86
CA THR A 37 40.78 -25.25 17.55
C THR A 37 40.43 -23.78 17.27
N GLU A 38 41.44 -22.93 17.08
CA GLU A 38 41.29 -21.52 16.68
C GLU A 38 40.60 -21.35 15.30
N THR A 39 40.88 -22.23 14.32
CA THR A 39 40.21 -22.19 13.01
C THR A 39 38.76 -22.66 13.08
N VAL A 40 38.46 -23.61 13.97
CA VAL A 40 37.09 -24.12 14.18
C VAL A 40 36.24 -23.08 14.90
N ASP A 41 36.78 -22.41 15.92
CA ASP A 41 36.08 -21.34 16.65
C ASP A 41 35.82 -20.13 15.74
N LYS A 42 36.80 -19.72 14.92
CA LYS A 42 36.62 -18.64 13.94
C LYS A 42 35.53 -18.95 12.90
N LEU A 43 35.48 -20.18 12.38
CA LEU A 43 34.43 -20.61 11.45
C LEU A 43 33.04 -20.64 12.10
N LYS A 44 32.98 -20.92 13.41
CA LYS A 44 31.72 -20.91 14.16
C LYS A 44 31.20 -19.48 14.34
N ASP A 45 32.09 -18.56 14.72
CA ASP A 45 31.74 -17.13 14.85
C ASP A 45 31.31 -16.55 13.49
N GLU A 46 32.05 -16.82 12.41
CA GLU A 46 31.67 -16.39 11.06
C GLU A 46 30.31 -16.95 10.62
N LYS A 47 30.01 -18.21 10.97
CA LYS A 47 28.70 -18.82 10.68
C LYS A 47 27.58 -18.13 11.47
N GLU A 48 27.81 -17.80 12.74
CA GLU A 48 26.82 -17.11 13.58
C GLU A 48 26.55 -15.70 13.05
N THR A 49 27.59 -14.92 12.70
CA THR A 49 27.45 -13.61 12.06
C THR A 49 26.70 -13.70 10.73
N LEU A 50 27.09 -14.63 9.84
CA LEU A 50 26.40 -14.83 8.57
C LEU A 50 24.93 -15.22 8.73
N THR A 51 24.59 -15.97 9.79
CA THR A 51 23.20 -16.36 10.06
C THR A 51 22.37 -15.16 10.54
N LEU A 52 22.97 -14.29 11.36
CA LEU A 52 22.34 -13.07 11.84
C LEU A 52 22.11 -12.09 10.68
N ASP A 53 23.15 -11.81 9.89
CA ASP A 53 23.07 -10.94 8.71
C ASP A 53 22.04 -11.47 7.70
N LEU A 54 21.97 -12.79 7.51
CA LEU A 54 20.99 -13.39 6.58
C LEU A 54 19.55 -13.27 7.11
N THR A 55 19.35 -13.24 8.42
CA THR A 55 18.03 -13.02 9.03
C THR A 55 17.62 -11.55 8.91
N GLU A 56 18.52 -10.62 9.25
CA GLU A 56 18.29 -9.18 9.12
C GLU A 56 17.99 -8.77 7.67
N ASN A 57 18.79 -9.26 6.72
CA ASN A 57 18.56 -9.00 5.30
C ASN A 57 17.21 -9.55 4.81
N LYS A 58 16.76 -10.70 5.33
CA LYS A 58 15.43 -11.24 5.00
C LYS A 58 14.30 -10.34 5.51
N GLU A 59 14.41 -9.87 6.75
CA GLU A 59 13.43 -8.94 7.33
C GLU A 59 13.38 -7.62 6.54
N GLU A 60 14.54 -7.09 6.16
CA GLU A 60 14.60 -5.89 5.32
C GLU A 60 13.97 -6.11 3.93
N ILE A 61 14.22 -7.26 3.30
CA ILE A 61 13.59 -7.62 2.02
C ILE A 61 12.06 -7.65 2.15
N GLU A 62 11.50 -8.26 3.20
CA GLU A 62 10.05 -8.31 3.38
C GLU A 62 9.46 -6.91 3.63
N ARG A 63 10.10 -6.09 4.48
CA ARG A 63 9.72 -4.69 4.70
C ARG A 63 9.73 -3.89 3.38
N LEU A 64 10.76 -4.08 2.55
CA LEU A 64 10.86 -3.40 1.27
C LEU A 64 9.77 -3.86 0.29
N LYS A 65 9.43 -5.15 0.27
CA LYS A 65 8.32 -5.66 -0.54
C LYS A 65 6.98 -5.05 -0.13
N GLU A 66 6.69 -4.98 1.17
CA GLU A 66 5.47 -4.34 1.68
C GLU A 66 5.40 -2.86 1.28
N LYS A 67 6.53 -2.14 1.39
CA LYS A 67 6.63 -0.74 0.98
C LYS A 67 6.41 -0.57 -0.53
N ILE A 68 6.99 -1.43 -1.36
CA ILE A 68 6.79 -1.40 -2.82
C ILE A 68 5.30 -1.61 -3.14
N ALA A 69 4.67 -2.64 -2.57
CA ALA A 69 3.25 -2.90 -2.78
C ALA A 69 2.36 -1.74 -2.33
N GLY A 70 2.72 -1.05 -1.23
CA GLY A 70 2.03 0.15 -0.77
C GLY A 70 2.18 1.33 -1.73
N LEU A 71 3.38 1.57 -2.27
CA LEU A 71 3.64 2.63 -3.23
C LEU A 71 2.96 2.37 -4.58
N GLU A 72 2.95 1.13 -5.06
CA GLU A 72 2.25 0.75 -6.30
C GLU A 72 0.74 1.05 -6.20
N LYS A 73 0.12 0.77 -5.06
CA LYS A 73 -1.28 1.13 -4.81
C LYS A 73 -1.51 2.64 -4.83
N GLN A 74 -0.60 3.42 -4.25
CA GLN A 74 -0.69 4.89 -4.26
C GLN A 74 -0.55 5.45 -5.67
N ILE A 75 0.36 4.89 -6.49
CA ILE A 75 0.53 5.28 -7.88
C ILE A 75 -0.76 5.03 -8.67
N GLU A 76 -1.35 3.83 -8.55
CA GLU A 76 -2.60 3.49 -9.22
C GLU A 76 -3.75 4.43 -8.83
N THR A 77 -3.90 4.74 -7.54
CA THR A 77 -4.89 5.72 -7.06
C THR A 77 -4.65 7.10 -7.66
N ASN A 78 -3.41 7.59 -7.67
CA ASN A 78 -3.07 8.90 -8.21
C ASN A 78 -3.28 8.99 -9.73
N GLU A 79 -3.05 7.90 -10.46
CA GLU A 79 -3.32 7.84 -11.90
C GLU A 79 -4.82 7.99 -12.17
N ILE A 80 -5.66 7.23 -11.45
CA ILE A 80 -7.13 7.35 -11.54
C ILE A 80 -7.59 8.76 -11.17
N GLU A 81 -7.03 9.34 -10.10
CA GLU A 81 -7.36 10.71 -9.68
C GLU A 81 -7.03 11.73 -10.76
N ASN A 82 -5.85 11.65 -11.36
CA ASN A 82 -5.44 12.56 -12.43
C ASN A 82 -6.31 12.41 -13.68
N ASP A 83 -6.68 11.19 -14.05
CA ASP A 83 -7.50 10.92 -15.23
C ASP A 83 -8.94 11.47 -15.08
N LEU A 84 -9.53 11.32 -13.88
CA LEU A 84 -10.90 11.74 -13.60
C LEU A 84 -11.02 13.21 -13.18
N PHE A 85 -9.93 13.83 -12.73
CA PHE A 85 -9.91 15.20 -12.22
C PHE A 85 -10.63 16.20 -13.12
N PRO A 86 -10.38 16.28 -14.45
CA PRO A 86 -11.02 17.29 -15.29
C PRO A 86 -12.54 17.11 -15.37
N GLN A 87 -13.00 15.85 -15.46
CA GLN A 87 -14.43 15.54 -15.53
C GLN A 87 -15.13 15.89 -14.21
N LEU A 88 -14.59 15.44 -13.08
CA LEU A 88 -15.20 15.64 -11.76
C LEU A 88 -15.09 17.09 -11.28
N SER A 89 -14.05 17.83 -11.71
CA SER A 89 -13.95 19.27 -11.49
C SER A 89 -15.03 20.05 -12.24
N ASN A 90 -15.34 19.65 -13.48
CA ASN A 90 -16.41 20.29 -14.25
C ASN A 90 -17.79 19.97 -13.65
N LEU A 91 -18.04 18.73 -13.23
CA LEU A 91 -19.28 18.37 -12.54
C LEU A 91 -19.44 19.12 -11.21
N SER A 92 -18.36 19.23 -10.44
CA SER A 92 -18.33 20.04 -9.20
C SER A 92 -18.67 21.50 -9.48
N LYS A 93 -18.10 22.10 -10.53
CA LYS A 93 -18.42 23.47 -10.96
C LYS A 93 -19.89 23.62 -11.33
N ASP A 94 -20.42 22.68 -12.10
CA ASP A 94 -21.83 22.71 -12.54
C ASP A 94 -22.77 22.55 -11.34
N PHE A 95 -22.41 21.70 -10.37
CA PHE A 95 -23.12 21.58 -9.09
C PHE A 95 -23.11 22.90 -8.33
N VAL A 96 -21.92 23.49 -8.11
CA VAL A 96 -21.76 24.76 -7.38
C VAL A 96 -22.60 25.87 -8.01
N LYS A 97 -22.54 26.00 -9.34
CA LYS A 97 -23.35 26.96 -10.09
C LYS A 97 -24.85 26.68 -9.94
N ALA A 98 -25.26 25.41 -9.97
CA ALA A 98 -26.68 25.07 -9.91
C ALA A 98 -27.28 25.32 -8.53
N HIS A 99 -26.60 24.95 -7.44
CA HIS A 99 -27.13 25.21 -6.09
C HIS A 99 -27.06 26.70 -5.72
N THR A 100 -26.07 27.44 -6.18
CA THR A 100 -26.02 28.91 -5.94
C THR A 100 -27.08 29.69 -6.69
N THR A 101 -27.53 29.21 -7.85
CA THR A 101 -28.55 29.87 -8.67
C THR A 101 -29.96 29.31 -8.47
N GLY A 102 -30.12 28.28 -7.64
CA GLY A 102 -31.40 27.59 -7.46
C GLY A 102 -31.85 26.81 -8.71
N ASN A 103 -30.92 26.42 -9.60
CA ASN A 103 -31.25 25.69 -10.82
C ASN A 103 -31.54 24.20 -10.52
N LYS A 104 -32.78 23.95 -10.14
CA LYS A 104 -33.30 22.63 -9.78
C LYS A 104 -33.15 21.58 -10.89
N GLU A 105 -33.39 21.94 -12.14
CA GLU A 105 -33.30 20.99 -13.27
C GLU A 105 -31.88 20.47 -13.42
N THR A 106 -30.88 21.36 -13.38
CA THR A 106 -29.47 20.94 -13.43
C THR A 106 -29.09 20.10 -12.22
N LEU A 107 -29.52 20.47 -11.00
CA LEU A 107 -29.29 19.64 -9.81
C LEU A 107 -29.87 18.23 -10.00
N GLN A 108 -31.12 18.10 -10.45
CA GLN A 108 -31.75 16.78 -10.69
C GLN A 108 -30.96 15.92 -11.68
N THR A 109 -30.29 16.52 -12.67
CA THR A 109 -29.45 15.75 -13.62
C THR A 109 -28.10 15.32 -13.05
N LEU A 110 -27.59 16.05 -12.05
CA LEU A 110 -26.28 15.80 -11.44
C LEU A 110 -26.37 14.81 -10.27
N LEU A 111 -27.50 14.80 -9.56
CA LEU A 111 -27.73 13.95 -8.40
C LEU A 111 -28.01 12.51 -8.80
N SER A 112 -27.60 11.57 -7.96
CA SER A 112 -28.03 10.17 -8.03
C SER A 112 -29.47 10.02 -7.53
N ASP A 113 -30.10 8.89 -7.85
CA ASP A 113 -31.45 8.57 -7.37
C ASP A 113 -31.53 8.33 -5.85
N GLU A 114 -30.37 8.17 -5.19
CA GLU A 114 -30.25 8.02 -3.73
C GLU A 114 -30.42 9.36 -2.98
N LEU A 115 -30.41 10.49 -3.70
CA LEU A 115 -30.56 11.82 -3.14
C LEU A 115 -31.87 12.46 -3.61
N ILE A 116 -32.70 12.86 -2.65
CA ILE A 116 -34.02 13.45 -2.92
C ILE A 116 -33.91 14.97 -2.88
N LEU A 117 -34.14 15.63 -4.01
CA LEU A 117 -34.20 17.09 -4.12
C LEU A 117 -35.63 17.60 -3.92
N GLU A 118 -35.86 18.35 -2.84
CA GLU A 118 -37.14 18.98 -2.50
C GLU A 118 -37.07 20.50 -2.63
N GLU A 119 -38.19 21.11 -3.02
CA GLU A 119 -38.34 22.57 -3.05
C GLU A 119 -39.46 22.98 -2.10
N ARG A 120 -39.14 23.85 -1.14
CA ARG A 120 -40.08 24.35 -0.12
C ARG A 120 -39.79 25.81 0.14
N ASP A 121 -40.82 26.66 0.12
CA ASP A 121 -40.68 28.09 0.38
C ASP A 121 -39.59 28.79 -0.46
N LYS A 122 -39.48 28.41 -1.74
CA LYS A 122 -38.45 28.89 -2.70
C LYS A 122 -37.00 28.55 -2.29
N LYS A 123 -36.82 27.56 -1.44
CA LYS A 123 -35.52 27.01 -1.05
C LYS A 123 -35.39 25.60 -1.60
N LEU A 124 -34.17 25.20 -1.94
CA LEU A 124 -33.86 23.83 -2.36
C LEU A 124 -33.20 23.09 -1.20
N PHE A 125 -33.74 21.91 -0.90
CA PHE A 125 -33.23 21.01 0.11
C PHE A 125 -32.87 19.69 -0.55
N ILE A 126 -31.83 19.04 -0.04
CA ILE A 126 -31.47 17.69 -0.44
C ILE A 126 -31.50 16.79 0.77
N LYS A 127 -32.00 15.57 0.58
CA LYS A 127 -32.06 14.53 1.60
C LYS A 127 -31.37 13.28 1.12
N ASP A 128 -30.65 12.61 2.00
CA ASP A 128 -30.16 11.25 1.77
C ASP A 128 -31.15 10.20 2.28
N ASN A 129 -30.77 8.92 2.12
CA ASN A 129 -31.53 7.78 2.60
C ASN A 129 -31.59 7.66 4.14
N GLU A 130 -30.77 8.42 4.87
CA GLU A 130 -30.77 8.46 6.33
C GLU A 130 -31.63 9.62 6.86
N ASP A 131 -32.41 10.28 5.98
CA ASP A 131 -33.22 11.46 6.25
C ASP A 131 -32.40 12.68 6.74
N VAL A 132 -31.09 12.71 6.48
CA VAL A 132 -30.26 13.89 6.73
C VAL A 132 -30.57 14.93 5.66
N GLU A 133 -30.93 16.14 6.08
CA GLU A 133 -31.38 17.21 5.20
C GLU A 133 -30.39 18.37 5.18
N TRP A 134 -29.99 18.82 3.99
CA TRP A 134 -29.16 20.00 3.80
C TRP A 134 -29.86 21.07 2.95
N LEU A 135 -29.69 22.33 3.33
CA LEU A 135 -30.14 23.48 2.56
C LEU A 135 -29.11 23.77 1.45
N LEU A 136 -29.49 23.56 0.19
CA LEU A 136 -28.64 23.82 -0.98
C LEU A 136 -28.73 25.25 -1.49
N TYR A 137 -29.92 25.83 -1.42
CA TYR A 137 -30.21 27.16 -1.97
C TYR A 137 -31.20 27.94 -1.12
N SER A 138 -30.85 29.20 -0.85
CA SER A 138 -31.77 30.24 -0.40
C SER A 138 -31.46 31.56 -1.15
N ALA A 139 -32.47 32.43 -1.27
CA ALA A 139 -32.30 33.72 -1.93
C ALA A 139 -31.47 34.74 -1.12
N ASP A 140 -31.14 34.41 0.13
CA ASP A 140 -30.59 35.34 1.12
C ASP A 140 -29.04 35.36 1.13
N GLY A 141 -28.39 34.41 0.45
CA GLY A 141 -26.93 34.28 0.41
C GLY A 141 -26.35 34.52 -0.98
N GLN A 142 -25.24 35.23 -1.06
CA GLN A 142 -24.47 35.44 -2.29
C GLN A 142 -23.13 34.71 -2.19
N LEU A 143 -22.92 33.69 -3.04
CA LEU A 143 -21.60 33.10 -3.20
C LEU A 143 -20.70 34.06 -3.99
N GLU A 144 -19.61 34.50 -3.38
CA GLU A 144 -18.61 35.35 -4.02
C GLU A 144 -17.60 34.53 -4.81
N ASN A 145 -17.11 33.46 -4.18
CA ASN A 145 -16.04 32.65 -4.75
C ASN A 145 -16.06 31.25 -4.16
N TRP A 146 -15.40 30.32 -4.84
CA TRP A 146 -15.20 28.97 -4.36
C TRP A 146 -13.89 28.41 -4.95
N VAL A 147 -13.28 27.48 -4.23
CA VAL A 147 -12.06 26.81 -4.67
C VAL A 147 -12.12 25.33 -4.37
N ILE A 148 -11.61 24.50 -5.27
CA ILE A 148 -11.36 23.10 -4.95
C ILE A 148 -10.05 23.01 -4.17
N GLN A 149 -10.10 22.40 -3.00
CA GLN A 149 -8.95 22.24 -2.11
C GLN A 149 -8.29 20.88 -2.22
N GLY A 150 -9.04 19.87 -2.63
CA GLY A 150 -8.53 18.52 -2.69
C GLY A 150 -9.48 17.56 -3.37
N PHE A 151 -8.92 16.41 -3.69
CA PHE A 151 -9.58 15.28 -4.31
C PHE A 151 -9.14 14.02 -3.58
N HIS A 152 -10.04 13.05 -3.50
CA HIS A 152 -9.73 11.76 -2.89
C HIS A 152 -10.52 10.65 -3.57
N TYR A 153 -9.81 9.69 -4.13
CA TYR A 153 -10.41 8.46 -4.64
C TYR A 153 -10.38 7.36 -3.57
N ASP A 154 -11.56 6.90 -3.19
CA ASP A 154 -11.75 5.72 -2.35
C ASP A 154 -11.93 4.48 -3.24
N ARG A 155 -10.89 3.65 -3.26
CA ARG A 155 -10.85 2.41 -4.05
C ARG A 155 -11.80 1.34 -3.53
N GLU A 156 -12.07 1.29 -2.23
CA GLU A 156 -12.90 0.23 -1.64
C GLU A 156 -14.36 0.41 -2.04
N ASN A 157 -14.81 1.67 -2.06
CA ASN A 157 -16.18 2.02 -2.43
C ASN A 157 -16.33 2.44 -3.90
N ASN A 158 -15.21 2.59 -4.62
CA ASN A 158 -15.17 3.14 -5.98
C ASN A 158 -15.90 4.50 -6.06
N THR A 159 -15.57 5.37 -5.12
CA THR A 159 -16.16 6.71 -4.99
C THR A 159 -15.09 7.77 -5.01
N TYR A 160 -15.46 8.97 -5.43
CA TYR A 160 -14.55 10.09 -5.53
C TYR A 160 -15.07 11.28 -4.74
N THR A 161 -14.27 11.81 -3.83
CA THR A 161 -14.65 12.98 -3.03
C THR A 161 -13.92 14.21 -3.51
N VAL A 162 -14.67 15.29 -3.76
CA VAL A 162 -14.14 16.62 -4.08
C VAL A 162 -14.38 17.53 -2.88
N HIS A 163 -13.31 18.14 -2.39
CA HIS A 163 -13.35 19.07 -1.25
C HIS A 163 -13.38 20.50 -1.77
N ILE A 164 -14.49 21.20 -1.56
CA ILE A 164 -14.75 22.54 -2.04
C ILE A 164 -14.86 23.49 -0.86
N ARG A 165 -14.21 24.65 -0.96
CA ARG A 165 -14.36 25.74 0.01
C ARG A 165 -15.11 26.90 -0.63
N GLU A 166 -16.17 27.32 0.01
CA GLU A 166 -17.11 28.33 -0.47
C GLU A 166 -17.05 29.60 0.39
N PHE A 167 -17.01 30.75 -0.29
CA PHE A 167 -16.92 32.06 0.34
C PHE A 167 -18.19 32.84 0.04
N PHE A 168 -18.98 33.12 1.07
CA PHE A 168 -20.22 33.88 0.97
C PHE A 168 -20.05 35.29 1.53
N SER A 169 -20.85 36.22 1.04
CA SER A 169 -21.09 37.51 1.68
C SER A 169 -22.48 37.54 2.30
N ASP A 170 -22.63 38.28 3.40
CA ASP A 170 -23.93 38.59 3.97
C ASP A 170 -24.67 39.72 3.23
N ALA A 171 -25.82 40.14 3.75
CA ALA A 171 -26.66 41.17 3.13
C ALA A 171 -25.99 42.56 3.11
N ASP A 172 -25.02 42.82 3.98
CA ASP A 172 -24.25 44.06 4.03
C ASP A 172 -22.99 44.00 3.13
N GLY A 173 -22.74 42.84 2.51
CA GLY A 173 -21.57 42.57 1.67
C GLY A 173 -20.33 42.17 2.46
N GLU A 174 -20.47 41.88 3.75
CA GLU A 174 -19.36 41.45 4.59
C GLU A 174 -19.12 39.94 4.46
N PRO A 175 -17.86 39.46 4.41
CA PRO A 175 -17.56 38.04 4.28
C PRO A 175 -18.10 37.22 5.47
N VAL A 176 -18.82 36.13 5.17
CA VAL A 176 -19.22 35.13 6.16
C VAL A 176 -17.99 34.31 6.56
N SER A 177 -17.73 34.23 7.87
CA SER A 177 -16.58 33.51 8.44
C SER A 177 -17.03 32.59 9.58
N PRO A 178 -16.56 31.32 9.62
CA PRO A 178 -15.63 30.71 8.67
C PRO A 178 -16.27 30.42 7.30
N PRO A 179 -15.46 30.26 6.22
CA PRO A 179 -15.96 29.77 4.94
C PRO A 179 -16.59 28.38 5.09
N THR A 180 -17.61 28.10 4.30
CA THR A 180 -18.27 26.80 4.27
C THR A 180 -17.42 25.80 3.51
N PHE A 181 -17.35 24.56 4.00
CA PHE A 181 -16.72 23.45 3.29
C PHE A 181 -17.80 22.52 2.76
N LEU A 182 -17.78 22.26 1.45
CA LEU A 182 -18.66 21.35 0.75
C LEU A 182 -17.84 20.14 0.29
N ASN A 183 -18.21 18.96 0.75
CA ASN A 183 -17.65 17.69 0.30
C ASN A 183 -18.65 17.04 -0.68
N LEU A 184 -18.28 16.90 -1.94
CA LEU A 184 -19.10 16.20 -2.94
C LEU A 184 -18.55 14.80 -3.18
N LYS A 185 -19.36 13.77 -2.94
CA LYS A 185 -19.05 12.39 -3.25
C LYS A 185 -19.67 12.00 -4.59
N PHE A 186 -18.86 11.55 -5.52
CA PHE A 186 -19.26 11.07 -6.83
C PHE A 186 -19.15 9.56 -6.94
N LYS A 187 -20.09 8.96 -7.65
CA LYS A 187 -20.10 7.53 -7.98
C LYS A 187 -20.61 7.32 -9.40
N LEU A 188 -20.12 6.27 -10.05
CA LEU A 188 -20.49 5.94 -11.43
C LEU A 188 -21.80 5.13 -11.46
N TYR A 189 -22.80 5.64 -12.16
CA TYR A 189 -24.10 5.04 -12.37
C TYR A 189 -24.42 4.99 -13.86
N ASN A 190 -24.59 3.79 -14.43
CA ASN A 190 -24.90 3.62 -15.86
C ASN A 190 -23.96 4.41 -16.79
N ASP A 191 -22.64 4.31 -16.53
CA ASP A 191 -21.58 5.04 -17.25
C ASP A 191 -21.59 6.58 -17.09
N GLU A 192 -22.39 7.12 -16.15
CA GLU A 192 -22.43 8.54 -15.80
C GLU A 192 -21.99 8.78 -14.35
N TRP A 193 -21.11 9.75 -14.12
CA TRP A 193 -20.77 10.18 -12.76
C TRP A 193 -21.89 11.06 -12.21
N LYS A 194 -22.42 10.68 -11.04
CA LYS A 194 -23.43 11.44 -10.31
C LYS A 194 -22.96 11.75 -8.91
N VAL A 195 -23.51 12.81 -8.33
CA VAL A 195 -23.36 13.12 -6.91
C VAL A 195 -24.15 12.07 -6.13
N ASP A 196 -23.42 11.23 -5.41
CA ASP A 196 -23.91 10.13 -4.58
C ASP A 196 -24.13 10.54 -3.13
N GLY A 197 -23.40 11.57 -2.68
CA GLY A 197 -23.56 12.13 -1.35
C GLY A 197 -22.93 13.51 -1.28
N LEU A 198 -23.32 14.27 -0.26
CA LEU A 198 -22.69 15.53 0.06
C LEU A 198 -22.70 15.79 1.55
N GLU A 199 -21.78 16.63 1.98
CA GLU A 199 -21.68 17.05 3.38
C GLU A 199 -21.21 18.49 3.42
N PHE A 200 -21.85 19.29 4.28
CA PHE A 200 -21.39 20.64 4.61
C PHE A 200 -20.74 20.62 6.00
N ASP A 201 -19.54 21.16 6.10
CA ASP A 201 -18.85 21.43 7.36
C ASP A 201 -18.70 22.95 7.53
N VAL A 202 -19.11 23.47 8.70
CA VAL A 202 -19.22 24.91 9.02
C VAL A 202 -18.51 25.21 10.33
#